data_AF-A0A846T6T4-F1
#
_entry.id   AF-A0A846T6T4-F1
#
_cell.length_a   1.000
_cell.length_b   1.000
_cell.length_c   1.000
_cell.angle_alpha   90.00
_cell.angle_beta   90.00
_cell.angle_gamma   90.00
#
_symmetry.space_group_name_H-M   'P 1'
#
loop_
_entity.id
_entity.type
_entity.pdbx_description
1 polymer ?
#
loop_
_entity_poly.entity_id
_entity_poly.type
_entity_poly.pdbx_seq_one_letter_code
_entity_poly.pdbx_strand_id
1 'polypeptide(L)'
;MKTLHVELGDRRYPLYIGPGLLGHAELLRPHIPGRQVMIVSNTTVAPLYLDRARAALTGLRCEAVILPDGERYKTLDTLNDMFTALLNHRFDRNCTLIALGGGVIGDMAGFAAACYQRGVHFIQLPTTLLAQVDSSVGGKTAVNHPLGKNMIGAFYQPRCVVADTDTLDTLPDRELSAGLAEVIYPAENGETSRNVLAHLDEWVLQQAPDVVHLNCGLHDLKREFDSGSVAVPVDEYQANVRRIL
;
A
#
# COMPACT_ATOMS: atom_id res chain seq x y z
N MET A 1 -6.18 -7.96 -19.69
CA MET A 1 -5.57 -8.54 -18.48
C MET A 1 -4.09 -8.82 -18.75
N LYS A 2 -3.19 -8.34 -17.89
CA LYS A 2 -1.78 -8.71 -17.82
C LYS A 2 -1.53 -9.55 -16.57
N THR A 3 -0.56 -10.45 -16.62
CA THR A 3 -0.16 -11.26 -15.46
C THR A 3 1.33 -11.05 -15.21
N LEU A 4 1.68 -10.59 -14.02
CA LEU A 4 3.05 -10.52 -13.51
C LEU A 4 3.24 -11.63 -12.48
N HIS A 5 4.48 -12.06 -12.27
CA HIS A 5 4.83 -12.95 -11.19
C HIS A 5 5.74 -12.21 -10.22
N VAL A 6 5.33 -12.13 -8.97
CA VAL A 6 6.15 -11.56 -7.91
C VAL A 6 7.03 -12.68 -7.38
N GLU A 7 8.34 -12.46 -7.40
CA GLU A 7 9.35 -13.40 -6.92
C GLU A 7 10.00 -12.82 -5.65
N LEU A 8 9.77 -13.48 -4.51
CA LEU A 8 10.30 -13.07 -3.20
C LEU A 8 10.99 -14.27 -2.56
N GLY A 9 12.25 -14.48 -2.95
CA GLY A 9 13.02 -15.67 -2.58
C GLY A 9 12.33 -16.94 -3.07
N ASP A 10 12.02 -17.86 -2.14
CA ASP A 10 11.41 -19.15 -2.47
C ASP A 10 9.89 -19.08 -2.74
N ARG A 11 9.26 -17.91 -2.59
CA ARG A 11 7.81 -17.73 -2.78
C ARG A 11 7.54 -16.95 -4.07
N ARG A 12 6.62 -17.51 -4.87
CA ARG A 12 6.13 -16.92 -6.11
C ARG A 12 4.61 -16.88 -6.11
N TYR A 13 4.02 -15.74 -6.48
CA TYR A 13 2.58 -15.60 -6.67
C TYR A 13 2.26 -14.74 -7.89
N PRO A 14 1.12 -14.98 -8.56
CA PRO A 14 0.69 -14.15 -9.68
C PRO A 14 0.01 -12.85 -9.19
N LEU A 15 0.29 -11.78 -9.91
CA LEU A 15 -0.40 -10.50 -9.87
C LEU A 15 -1.15 -10.31 -11.20
N TYR A 16 -2.47 -10.34 -11.15
CA TYR A 16 -3.34 -10.12 -12.29
C TYR A 16 -3.76 -8.66 -12.33
N ILE A 17 -3.60 -7.99 -13.48
CA ILE A 17 -3.86 -6.56 -13.65
C ILE A 17 -4.75 -6.33 -14.86
N GLY A 18 -5.81 -5.54 -14.71
CA GLY A 18 -6.65 -5.11 -15.81
C GLY A 18 -8.08 -4.80 -15.38
N PRO A 19 -8.95 -4.42 -16.32
CA PRO A 19 -10.33 -4.05 -16.02
C PRO A 19 -11.22 -5.28 -15.82
N GLY A 20 -12.25 -5.13 -14.98
CA GLY A 20 -13.36 -6.05 -14.79
C GLY A 20 -13.05 -7.34 -14.00
N LEU A 21 -11.88 -7.46 -13.37
CA LEU A 21 -11.37 -8.74 -12.85
C LEU A 21 -12.06 -9.29 -11.58
N LEU A 22 -12.69 -8.46 -10.73
CA LEU A 22 -13.21 -8.92 -9.43
C LEU A 22 -14.24 -10.06 -9.50
N GLY A 23 -14.99 -10.14 -10.61
CA GLY A 23 -16.04 -11.15 -10.82
C GLY A 23 -15.56 -12.48 -11.42
N HIS A 24 -14.27 -12.60 -11.72
CA HIS A 24 -13.71 -13.73 -12.47
C HIS A 24 -13.31 -14.90 -11.55
N ALA A 25 -14.17 -15.91 -11.47
CA ALA A 25 -13.95 -17.09 -10.64
C ALA A 25 -12.66 -17.84 -10.99
N GLU A 26 -12.28 -17.87 -12.26
CA GLU A 26 -11.06 -18.49 -12.78
C GLU A 26 -9.78 -17.86 -12.24
N LEU A 27 -9.82 -16.59 -11.80
CA LEU A 27 -8.68 -15.91 -11.20
C LEU A 27 -8.52 -16.19 -9.71
N LEU A 28 -9.62 -16.46 -8.99
CA LEU A 28 -9.59 -16.69 -7.54
C LEU A 28 -9.55 -18.17 -7.19
N ARG A 29 -10.35 -19.00 -7.85
CA ARG A 29 -10.57 -20.40 -7.50
C ARG A 29 -9.29 -21.24 -7.42
N PRO A 30 -8.29 -21.10 -8.32
CA PRO A 30 -7.03 -21.85 -8.23
C PRO A 30 -6.22 -21.56 -6.97
N HIS A 31 -6.45 -20.39 -6.35
CA HIS A 31 -5.73 -19.92 -5.17
C HIS A 31 -6.50 -20.15 -3.86
N ILE A 32 -7.63 -20.87 -3.92
CA ILE A 32 -8.47 -21.22 -2.75
C ILE A 32 -8.50 -22.75 -2.59
N PRO A 33 -7.60 -23.34 -1.78
CA PRO A 33 -7.56 -24.80 -1.60
C PRO A 33 -8.80 -25.35 -0.86
N GLY A 34 -9.31 -24.61 0.12
CA GLY A 34 -10.45 -24.99 0.93
C GLY A 34 -11.81 -24.65 0.32
N ARG A 35 -12.85 -24.72 1.17
CA ARG A 35 -14.24 -24.35 0.80
C ARG A 35 -14.76 -23.11 1.52
N GLN A 36 -14.03 -22.62 2.52
CA GLN A 36 -14.44 -21.51 3.38
C GLN A 36 -13.66 -20.26 3.01
N VAL A 37 -14.37 -19.18 2.71
CA VAL A 37 -13.80 -17.89 2.32
C VAL A 37 -14.39 -16.79 3.19
N MET A 38 -13.52 -15.97 3.76
CA MET A 38 -13.90 -14.77 4.51
C MET A 38 -13.43 -13.56 3.70
N ILE A 39 -14.36 -12.78 3.16
CA ILE A 39 -14.04 -11.48 2.58
C ILE A 39 -13.96 -10.46 3.70
N VAL A 40 -12.85 -9.72 3.75
CA VAL A 40 -12.63 -8.62 4.68
C VAL A 40 -12.68 -7.34 3.87
N SER A 41 -13.56 -6.41 4.24
CA SER A 41 -13.67 -5.11 3.58
C SER A 41 -14.02 -4.04 4.61
N ASN A 42 -14.19 -2.80 4.16
CA ASN A 42 -14.63 -1.70 5.02
C ASN A 42 -16.02 -1.18 4.60
N THR A 43 -16.57 -0.28 5.41
CA THR A 43 -17.87 0.36 5.19
C THR A 43 -17.99 1.14 3.88
N THR A 44 -16.87 1.53 3.26
CA THR A 44 -16.83 2.34 2.02
C THR A 44 -16.74 1.46 0.77
N VAL A 45 -15.88 0.44 0.80
CA VAL A 45 -15.57 -0.45 -0.32
C VAL A 45 -16.62 -1.54 -0.47
N ALA A 46 -17.16 -2.05 0.64
CA ALA A 46 -18.10 -3.18 0.60
C ALA A 46 -19.36 -2.90 -0.23
N PRO A 47 -20.07 -1.76 -0.09
CA PRO A 47 -21.24 -1.47 -0.91
C PRO A 47 -20.94 -1.36 -2.41
N LEU A 48 -19.69 -1.10 -2.79
CA LEU A 48 -19.28 -0.90 -4.19
C LEU A 48 -18.91 -2.23 -4.86
N TYR A 49 -18.21 -3.11 -4.14
CA TYR A 49 -17.47 -4.21 -4.77
C TYR A 49 -17.69 -5.59 -4.13
N LEU A 50 -18.29 -5.68 -2.94
CA LEU A 50 -18.42 -6.95 -2.23
C LEU A 50 -19.22 -7.98 -3.02
N ASP A 51 -20.36 -7.58 -3.58
CA ASP A 51 -21.24 -8.48 -4.34
C ASP A 51 -20.54 -8.99 -5.62
N ARG A 52 -19.76 -8.12 -6.28
CA ARG A 52 -18.96 -8.48 -7.45
C ARG A 52 -17.89 -9.51 -7.09
N ALA A 53 -17.13 -9.28 -6.01
CA ALA A 53 -16.14 -10.24 -5.53
C ALA A 53 -16.78 -11.57 -5.08
N ARG A 54 -17.96 -11.51 -4.45
CA ARG A 54 -18.69 -12.70 -3.99
C ARG A 54 -19.19 -13.55 -5.15
N ALA A 55 -19.56 -12.95 -6.28
CA ALA A 55 -19.99 -13.68 -7.48
C ALA A 55 -18.90 -14.63 -8.01
N ALA A 56 -17.62 -14.26 -7.88
CA ALA A 56 -16.47 -15.10 -8.26
C ALA A 56 -16.28 -16.34 -7.36
N LEU A 57 -16.98 -16.42 -6.23
CA LEU A 57 -16.83 -17.44 -5.19
C LEU A 57 -18.01 -18.41 -5.12
N THR A 58 -18.85 -18.43 -6.16
CA THR A 58 -20.03 -19.29 -6.23
C THR A 58 -19.66 -20.76 -5.98
N GLY A 59 -20.42 -21.44 -5.11
CA GLY A 59 -20.17 -22.82 -4.71
C GLY A 59 -19.18 -23.00 -3.53
N LEU A 60 -18.59 -21.90 -3.04
CA LEU A 60 -17.84 -21.85 -1.77
C LEU A 60 -18.74 -21.31 -0.66
N ARG A 61 -18.41 -21.64 0.59
CA ARG A 61 -19.00 -21.00 1.76
C ARG A 61 -18.31 -19.65 1.96
N CYS A 62 -18.97 -18.59 1.52
CA CYS A 62 -18.44 -17.22 1.57
C CYS A 62 -19.18 -16.39 2.61
N GLU A 63 -18.45 -15.94 3.63
CA GLU A 63 -18.88 -14.95 4.62
C GLU A 63 -18.12 -13.64 4.39
N ALA A 64 -18.57 -12.56 5.01
CA ALA A 64 -17.88 -11.28 4.98
C ALA A 64 -17.85 -10.62 6.36
N VAL A 65 -16.75 -9.92 6.66
CA VAL A 65 -16.62 -9.03 7.81
C VAL A 65 -16.36 -7.61 7.30
N ILE A 66 -17.20 -6.68 7.74
CA ILE A 66 -17.15 -5.27 7.33
C ILE A 66 -16.62 -4.44 8.49
N LEU A 67 -15.44 -3.87 8.29
CA LEU A 67 -14.75 -3.06 9.27
C LEU A 67 -15.06 -1.56 9.06
N PRO A 68 -14.93 -0.72 10.10
CA PRO A 68 -15.01 0.72 9.91
C PRO A 68 -13.86 1.22 9.00
N ASP A 69 -14.14 2.21 8.15
CA ASP A 69 -13.14 2.75 7.23
C ASP A 69 -12.19 3.77 7.89
N GLY A 70 -10.89 3.69 7.55
CA GLY A 70 -9.85 4.64 7.93
C GLY A 70 -8.68 4.05 8.74
N GLU A 71 -7.51 4.67 8.60
CA GLU A 71 -6.24 4.27 9.25
C GLU A 71 -6.34 4.18 10.78
N ARG A 72 -7.22 4.97 11.42
CA ARG A 72 -7.42 4.93 12.88
C ARG A 72 -7.95 3.59 13.38
N TYR A 73 -8.59 2.80 12.50
CA TYR A 73 -9.11 1.48 12.82
C TYR A 73 -8.09 0.38 12.56
N LYS A 74 -6.90 0.70 12.05
CA LYS A 74 -5.81 -0.24 11.85
C LYS A 74 -5.14 -0.61 13.17
N THR A 75 -5.86 -1.34 14.02
CA THR A 75 -5.49 -1.64 15.41
C THR A 75 -5.64 -3.13 15.73
N LEU A 76 -5.05 -3.58 16.84
CA LEU A 76 -5.24 -4.95 17.34
C LEU A 76 -6.69 -5.25 17.72
N ASP A 77 -7.46 -4.25 18.18
CA ASP A 77 -8.85 -4.45 18.57
C ASP A 77 -9.72 -4.78 17.34
N THR A 78 -9.60 -3.98 16.28
CA THR A 78 -10.29 -4.25 15.00
C THR A 78 -9.84 -5.58 14.38
N LEU A 79 -8.55 -5.93 14.52
CA LEU A 79 -8.03 -7.23 14.08
C LEU A 79 -8.73 -8.38 14.84
N ASN A 80 -9.00 -8.21 16.14
CA ASN A 80 -9.67 -9.21 16.95
C ASN A 80 -11.14 -9.42 16.55
N ASP A 81 -11.81 -8.39 16.01
CA ASP A 81 -13.16 -8.55 15.44
C ASP A 81 -13.16 -9.54 14.27
N MET A 82 -12.09 -9.53 13.47
CA MET A 82 -11.91 -10.50 12.37
C MET A 82 -11.75 -11.92 12.90
N PHE A 83 -10.95 -12.13 13.96
CA PHE A 83 -10.82 -13.45 14.59
C PHE A 83 -12.13 -13.92 15.21
N THR A 84 -12.87 -13.02 15.84
CA THR A 84 -14.19 -13.29 16.40
C THR A 84 -15.16 -13.75 15.32
N ALA A 85 -15.20 -13.07 14.16
CA ALA A 85 -16.00 -13.48 13.02
C ALA A 85 -15.60 -14.88 12.50
N LEU A 86 -14.29 -15.13 12.29
CA LEU A 86 -13.80 -16.44 11.84
C LEU A 86 -14.21 -17.57 12.80
N LEU A 87 -14.07 -17.37 14.11
CA LEU A 87 -14.42 -18.36 15.13
C LEU A 87 -15.93 -18.59 15.21
N ASN A 88 -16.74 -17.52 15.20
CA ASN A 88 -18.20 -17.61 15.24
C ASN A 88 -18.75 -18.39 14.04
N HIS A 89 -18.19 -18.18 12.85
CA HIS A 89 -18.56 -18.92 11.65
C HIS A 89 -17.86 -20.29 11.54
N ARG A 90 -17.04 -20.69 12.52
CA ARG A 90 -16.33 -21.97 12.57
C ARG A 90 -15.41 -22.21 11.36
N PHE A 91 -14.59 -21.21 11.05
CA PHE A 91 -13.58 -21.32 9.99
C PHE A 91 -12.42 -22.22 10.44
N ASP A 92 -12.01 -23.15 9.59
CA ASP A 92 -10.86 -24.04 9.84
C ASP A 92 -9.56 -23.50 9.22
N ARG A 93 -8.44 -24.20 9.47
CA ARG A 93 -7.11 -23.80 8.96
C ARG A 93 -6.96 -23.80 7.44
N ASN A 94 -7.86 -24.45 6.70
CA ASN A 94 -7.83 -24.47 5.24
C ASN A 94 -8.66 -23.32 4.63
N CYS A 95 -9.20 -22.42 5.45
CA CYS A 95 -9.93 -21.26 4.96
C CYS A 95 -9.03 -20.29 4.19
N THR A 96 -9.66 -19.42 3.40
CA THR A 96 -8.97 -18.31 2.71
C THR A 96 -9.55 -16.98 3.16
N LEU A 97 -8.69 -16.07 3.60
CA LEU A 97 -9.03 -14.67 3.80
C LEU A 97 -8.79 -13.91 2.50
N ILE A 98 -9.75 -13.08 2.11
CA ILE A 98 -9.66 -12.20 0.94
C ILE A 98 -9.75 -10.76 1.43
N ALA A 99 -8.67 -9.98 1.23
CA ALA A 99 -8.68 -8.55 1.48
C ALA A 99 -9.30 -7.81 0.29
N LEU A 100 -10.48 -7.22 0.45
CA LEU A 100 -11.11 -6.36 -0.54
C LEU A 100 -11.11 -4.91 -0.04
N GLY A 101 -10.14 -4.12 -0.50
CA GLY A 101 -9.98 -2.72 -0.09
C GLY A 101 -8.60 -2.14 -0.39
N GLY A 102 -8.31 -0.98 0.19
CA GLY A 102 -6.98 -0.35 0.12
C GLY A 102 -5.96 -0.98 1.07
N GLY A 103 -4.80 -0.32 1.22
CA GLY A 103 -3.68 -0.82 2.00
C GLY A 103 -4.02 -1.14 3.47
N VAL A 104 -4.93 -0.39 4.09
CA VAL A 104 -5.40 -0.63 5.46
C VAL A 104 -6.05 -2.02 5.61
N ILE A 105 -6.99 -2.36 4.72
CA ILE A 105 -7.63 -3.67 4.71
C ILE A 105 -6.62 -4.76 4.34
N GLY A 106 -5.75 -4.50 3.35
CA GLY A 106 -4.69 -5.40 2.94
C GLY A 106 -3.78 -5.83 4.10
N ASP A 107 -3.27 -4.84 4.85
CA ASP A 107 -2.40 -5.07 6.00
C ASP A 107 -3.09 -5.82 7.14
N MET A 108 -4.29 -5.40 7.54
CA MET A 108 -5.01 -6.04 8.63
C MET A 108 -5.41 -7.48 8.28
N ALA A 109 -5.95 -7.70 7.08
CA ALA A 109 -6.36 -9.03 6.65
C ALA A 109 -5.16 -9.96 6.41
N GLY A 110 -4.05 -9.42 5.90
CA GLY A 110 -2.81 -10.17 5.77
C GLY A 110 -2.26 -10.59 7.13
N PHE A 111 -2.27 -9.69 8.12
CA PHE A 111 -1.79 -10.00 9.46
C PHE A 111 -2.74 -10.97 10.18
N ALA A 112 -4.06 -10.81 10.01
CA ALA A 112 -5.04 -11.76 10.49
C ALA A 112 -4.83 -13.16 9.89
N ALA A 113 -4.57 -13.24 8.58
CA ALA A 113 -4.31 -14.51 7.90
C ALA A 113 -3.00 -15.16 8.39
N ALA A 114 -1.98 -14.37 8.73
CA ALA A 114 -0.74 -14.87 9.31
C ALA A 114 -0.94 -15.46 10.72
N CYS A 115 -1.81 -14.86 11.52
CA CYS A 115 -2.02 -15.23 12.92
C CYS A 115 -3.08 -16.32 13.11
N TYR A 116 -4.19 -16.27 12.37
CA TYR A 116 -5.32 -17.16 12.60
C TYR A 116 -4.90 -18.62 12.42
N GLN A 117 -5.09 -19.44 13.46
CA GLN A 117 -4.60 -20.82 13.53
C GLN A 117 -3.12 -21.01 13.10
N ARG A 118 -2.29 -19.98 13.33
CA ARG A 118 -0.86 -19.91 12.96
C ARG A 118 -0.59 -19.86 11.45
N GLY A 119 -1.57 -19.44 10.66
CA GLY A 119 -1.43 -19.23 9.22
C GLY A 119 -2.54 -19.91 8.43
N VAL A 120 -3.29 -19.12 7.68
CA VAL A 120 -4.30 -19.57 6.70
C VAL A 120 -4.08 -18.92 5.34
N HIS A 121 -4.79 -19.36 4.31
CA HIS A 121 -4.57 -18.82 2.96
C HIS A 121 -5.04 -17.37 2.85
N PHE A 122 -4.36 -16.59 2.01
CA PHE A 122 -4.57 -15.16 1.87
C PHE A 122 -4.56 -14.73 0.40
N ILE A 123 -5.49 -13.88 -0.01
CA ILE A 123 -5.59 -13.26 -1.33
C ILE A 123 -5.84 -11.77 -1.17
N GLN A 124 -5.27 -10.94 -2.05
CA GLN A 124 -5.54 -9.50 -2.08
C GLN A 124 -6.30 -9.08 -3.33
N LEU A 125 -7.31 -8.25 -3.12
CA LEU A 125 -8.10 -7.53 -4.14
C LEU A 125 -7.95 -6.01 -3.86
N PRO A 126 -6.77 -5.42 -4.15
CA PRO A 126 -6.49 -4.02 -3.85
C PRO A 126 -7.37 -3.07 -4.68
N THR A 127 -8.04 -2.12 -4.01
CA THR A 127 -8.99 -1.17 -4.65
C THR A 127 -8.50 0.29 -4.66
N THR A 128 -7.26 0.52 -4.27
CA THR A 128 -6.61 1.85 -4.32
C THR A 128 -5.34 1.72 -5.15
N LEU A 129 -4.99 2.76 -5.92
CA LEU A 129 -3.79 2.71 -6.75
C LEU A 129 -2.52 2.42 -5.93
N LEU A 130 -2.33 3.09 -4.79
CA LEU A 130 -1.19 2.84 -3.89
C LEU A 130 -1.09 1.36 -3.46
N ALA A 131 -2.21 0.74 -3.10
CA ALA A 131 -2.23 -0.69 -2.76
C ALA A 131 -1.94 -1.59 -3.97
N GLN A 132 -2.37 -1.21 -5.17
CA GLN A 132 -2.13 -1.97 -6.39
C GLN A 132 -0.65 -1.96 -6.82
N VAL A 133 0.08 -0.88 -6.53
CA VAL A 133 1.49 -0.71 -6.98
C VAL A 133 2.53 -0.93 -5.88
N ASP A 134 2.18 -0.76 -4.61
CA ASP A 134 3.12 -0.86 -3.48
C ASP A 134 2.64 -1.88 -2.43
N SER A 135 1.53 -1.61 -1.74
CA SER A 135 1.17 -2.35 -0.52
C SER A 135 0.83 -3.84 -0.74
N SER A 136 0.49 -4.24 -1.96
CA SER A 136 0.21 -5.64 -2.33
C SER A 136 1.45 -6.47 -2.68
N VAL A 137 2.63 -5.83 -2.68
CA VAL A 137 3.91 -6.44 -3.02
C VAL A 137 4.84 -6.42 -1.80
N GLY A 138 5.54 -7.54 -1.54
CA GLY A 138 6.52 -7.64 -0.44
C GLY A 138 6.00 -8.31 0.83
N GLY A 139 4.68 -8.45 0.98
CA GLY A 139 4.05 -9.24 2.05
C GLY A 139 4.28 -8.71 3.47
N LYS A 140 4.62 -7.42 3.62
CA LYS A 140 4.53 -6.75 4.92
C LYS A 140 3.05 -6.63 5.27
N THR A 141 2.69 -7.02 6.48
CA THR A 141 1.32 -6.92 7.01
C THR A 141 1.42 -6.42 8.44
N ALA A 142 0.57 -5.47 8.85
CA ALA A 142 0.72 -4.86 10.16
C ALA A 142 -0.55 -4.18 10.68
N VAL A 143 -0.54 -3.91 11.98
CA VAL A 143 -1.43 -2.97 12.66
C VAL A 143 -0.62 -1.90 13.40
N ASN A 144 -1.28 -0.80 13.72
CA ASN A 144 -0.70 0.29 14.48
C ASN A 144 -0.82 0.03 15.99
N HIS A 145 0.17 0.54 16.71
CA HIS A 145 0.12 0.74 18.15
C HIS A 145 0.01 2.26 18.41
N PRO A 146 -0.59 2.73 19.54
CA PRO A 146 -0.63 4.16 19.86
C PRO A 146 0.73 4.86 19.86
N LEU A 147 1.81 4.10 20.08
CA LEU A 147 3.20 4.59 20.10
C LEU A 147 3.93 4.46 18.76
N GLY A 148 3.34 3.87 17.72
CA GLY A 148 4.03 3.70 16.45
C GLY A 148 3.19 3.01 15.37
N LYS A 149 3.35 3.49 14.13
CA LYS A 149 2.69 2.92 12.96
C LYS A 149 3.39 1.65 12.50
N ASN A 150 2.61 0.65 12.10
CA ASN A 150 3.08 -0.63 11.55
C ASN A 150 4.09 -1.39 12.43
N MET A 151 4.10 -1.16 13.74
CA MET A 151 5.09 -1.76 14.65
C MET A 151 4.78 -3.22 15.01
N ILE A 152 3.55 -3.67 14.76
CA ILE A 152 3.06 -5.01 15.12
C ILE A 152 2.57 -5.66 13.85
N GLY A 153 3.23 -6.74 13.41
CA GLY A 153 2.93 -7.32 12.11
C GLY A 153 3.67 -8.62 11.82
N ALA A 154 3.52 -9.10 10.60
CA ALA A 154 4.20 -10.28 10.09
C ALA A 154 4.56 -10.11 8.60
N PHE A 155 5.59 -10.85 8.16
CA PHE A 155 5.84 -11.06 6.75
C PHE A 155 4.99 -12.25 6.28
N TYR A 156 3.93 -11.99 5.51
CA TYR A 156 2.98 -12.99 5.06
C TYR A 156 2.55 -12.73 3.62
N GLN A 157 2.91 -13.66 2.73
CA GLN A 157 2.69 -13.52 1.30
C GLN A 157 1.30 -14.00 0.90
N PRO A 158 0.59 -13.28 0.01
CA PRO A 158 -0.65 -13.77 -0.57
C PRO A 158 -0.39 -14.92 -1.56
N ARG A 159 -1.45 -15.66 -1.89
CA ARG A 159 -1.44 -16.68 -2.94
C ARG A 159 -1.63 -16.09 -4.33
N CYS A 160 -2.34 -14.96 -4.42
CA CYS A 160 -2.41 -14.13 -5.60
C CYS A 160 -2.86 -12.70 -5.22
N VAL A 161 -2.64 -11.78 -6.17
CA VAL A 161 -3.18 -10.42 -6.12
C VAL A 161 -3.98 -10.18 -7.40
N VAL A 162 -5.18 -9.61 -7.27
CA VAL A 162 -6.03 -9.22 -8.40
C VAL A 162 -6.28 -7.71 -8.34
N ALA A 163 -5.54 -6.97 -9.15
CA ALA A 163 -5.68 -5.52 -9.33
C ALA A 163 -6.67 -5.24 -10.46
N ASP A 164 -7.95 -5.13 -10.10
CA ASP A 164 -9.01 -4.71 -11.00
C ASP A 164 -8.97 -3.17 -11.17
N THR A 165 -8.62 -2.69 -12.36
CA THR A 165 -8.46 -1.25 -12.63
C THR A 165 -9.78 -0.49 -12.59
N ASP A 166 -10.93 -1.16 -12.80
CA ASP A 166 -12.25 -0.51 -12.73
C ASP A 166 -12.59 -0.11 -11.29
N THR A 167 -11.86 -0.62 -10.30
CA THR A 167 -12.02 -0.17 -8.91
C THR A 167 -11.50 1.25 -8.69
N LEU A 168 -10.62 1.74 -9.56
CA LEU A 168 -10.08 3.09 -9.48
C LEU A 168 -11.08 4.16 -9.91
N ASP A 169 -12.13 3.80 -10.68
CA ASP A 169 -13.16 4.73 -11.16
C ASP A 169 -14.00 5.36 -10.04
N THR A 170 -14.02 4.74 -8.85
CA THR A 170 -14.71 5.29 -7.66
C THR A 170 -13.76 5.83 -6.62
N LEU A 171 -12.44 5.75 -6.87
CA LEU A 171 -11.43 6.22 -5.94
C LEU A 171 -11.42 7.76 -5.95
N PRO A 172 -11.47 8.44 -4.78
CA PRO A 172 -11.37 9.89 -4.75
C PRO A 172 -10.08 10.38 -5.42
N ASP A 173 -10.16 11.47 -6.19
CA ASP A 173 -9.02 12.01 -6.96
C ASP A 173 -7.75 12.16 -6.12
N ARG A 174 -7.91 12.61 -4.87
CA ARG A 174 -6.78 12.76 -3.94
C ARG A 174 -6.06 11.44 -3.66
N GLU A 175 -6.80 10.35 -3.49
CA GLU A 175 -6.24 9.01 -3.24
C GLU A 175 -5.65 8.41 -4.52
N LEU A 176 -6.23 8.73 -5.69
CA LEU A 176 -5.64 8.39 -6.98
C LEU A 176 -4.30 9.11 -7.17
N SER A 177 -4.25 10.42 -6.93
CA SER A 177 -3.00 11.20 -6.96
C SER A 177 -1.96 10.67 -5.98
N ALA A 178 -2.36 10.23 -4.78
CA ALA A 178 -1.44 9.63 -3.81
C ALA A 178 -0.81 8.32 -4.31
N GLY A 179 -1.50 7.55 -5.14
CA GLY A 179 -0.94 6.36 -5.80
C GLY A 179 -0.16 6.64 -7.09
N LEU A 180 -0.40 7.79 -7.73
CA LEU A 180 0.36 8.28 -8.89
C LEU A 180 1.65 8.99 -8.48
N ALA A 181 1.71 9.50 -7.24
CA ALA A 181 2.84 10.22 -6.70
C ALA A 181 4.06 9.29 -6.57
N GLU A 182 4.81 9.17 -7.66
CA GLU A 182 6.17 8.64 -7.65
C GLU A 182 7.04 9.66 -6.92
N VAL A 183 7.52 9.30 -5.71
CA VAL A 183 8.51 10.11 -5.02
C VAL A 183 9.86 9.85 -5.68
N ILE A 184 10.18 10.68 -6.66
CA ILE A 184 11.51 10.76 -7.24
C ILE A 184 12.39 11.51 -6.25
N TYR A 185 13.38 10.82 -5.68
CA TYR A 185 14.42 11.45 -4.86
C TYR A 185 15.78 11.15 -5.48
N PRO A 186 16.68 12.13 -5.59
CA PRO A 186 18.06 11.87 -6.00
C PRO A 186 18.77 11.01 -4.95
N ALA A 187 19.69 10.16 -5.39
CA ALA A 187 20.47 9.30 -4.49
C ALA A 187 21.34 10.09 -3.49
N GLU A 188 21.63 11.35 -3.81
CA GLU A 188 22.42 12.28 -3.00
C GLU A 188 21.52 13.39 -2.43
N ASN A 189 21.79 13.80 -1.19
CA ASN A 189 21.10 14.95 -0.60
C ASN A 189 21.57 16.25 -1.26
N GLY A 190 20.64 17.18 -1.49
CA GLY A 190 20.95 18.46 -2.13
C GLY A 190 21.93 19.35 -1.36
N GLU A 191 22.10 19.19 -0.04
CA GLU A 191 22.98 19.96 0.85
C GLU A 191 22.89 21.49 0.70
N THR A 192 23.63 22.06 -0.26
CA THR A 192 23.74 23.50 -0.52
C THR A 192 22.81 23.95 -1.65
N SER A 193 22.36 25.20 -1.62
CA SER A 193 21.57 25.76 -2.75
C SER A 193 22.34 25.73 -4.08
N ARG A 194 23.68 25.79 -4.03
CA ARG A 194 24.55 25.66 -5.21
C ARG A 194 24.42 24.29 -5.86
N ASN A 195 24.45 23.23 -5.06
CA ASN A 195 24.35 21.86 -5.55
C ASN A 195 22.94 21.58 -6.12
N VAL A 196 21.90 22.06 -5.45
CA VAL A 196 20.52 21.96 -5.97
C VAL A 196 20.37 22.66 -7.31
N LEU A 197 20.94 23.87 -7.49
CA LEU A 197 20.91 24.55 -8.78
C LEU A 197 21.70 23.84 -9.88
N ALA A 198 22.84 23.25 -9.54
CA ALA A 198 23.66 22.52 -10.50
C ALA A 198 22.94 21.29 -11.07
N HIS A 199 21.96 20.75 -10.34
CA HIS A 199 21.26 19.52 -10.68
C HIS A 199 19.75 19.69 -10.84
N LEU A 200 19.24 20.93 -10.81
CA LEU A 200 17.80 21.22 -10.91
C LEU A 200 17.19 20.67 -12.21
N ASP A 201 17.92 20.79 -13.32
CA ASP A 201 17.46 20.30 -14.61
C ASP A 201 17.32 18.77 -14.60
N GLU A 202 18.28 18.06 -14.03
CA GLU A 202 18.30 16.59 -13.95
C GLU A 202 17.28 16.05 -12.95
N TRP A 203 17.24 16.64 -11.75
CA TRP A 203 16.43 16.16 -10.63
C TRP A 203 14.96 16.59 -10.72
N VAL A 204 14.68 17.69 -11.42
CA VAL A 204 13.35 18.30 -11.46
C VAL A 204 12.84 18.46 -12.89
N LEU A 205 13.54 19.20 -13.75
CA LEU A 205 12.95 19.57 -15.06
C LEU A 205 12.83 18.38 -16.02
N GLN A 206 13.82 17.49 -16.06
CA GLN A 206 13.80 16.29 -16.92
C GLN A 206 12.80 15.24 -16.44
N GLN A 207 12.56 15.18 -15.14
CA GLN A 207 11.64 14.22 -14.52
C GLN A 207 10.17 14.69 -14.60
N ALA A 208 9.96 16.00 -14.79
CA ALA A 208 8.64 16.63 -14.87
C ALA A 208 7.66 16.18 -13.76
N PRO A 209 8.05 16.20 -12.48
CA PRO A 209 7.20 15.74 -11.39
C PRO A 209 6.02 16.67 -11.14
N ASP A 210 4.88 16.12 -10.75
CA ASP A 210 3.67 16.88 -10.42
C ASP A 210 3.84 17.75 -9.15
N VAL A 211 4.70 17.33 -8.22
CA VAL A 211 5.02 18.05 -6.97
C VAL A 211 6.52 17.92 -6.67
N VAL A 212 7.17 19.04 -6.37
CA VAL A 212 8.58 19.10 -5.99
C VAL A 212 8.70 19.58 -4.54
N HIS A 213 9.35 18.80 -3.67
CA HIS A 213 9.70 19.23 -2.32
C HIS A 213 11.22 19.43 -2.23
N LEU A 214 11.65 20.69 -2.15
CA LEU A 214 13.06 21.05 -1.98
C LEU A 214 13.35 21.41 -0.52
N ASN A 215 14.23 20.65 0.11
CA ASN A 215 14.83 21.02 1.39
C ASN A 215 16.29 21.41 1.17
N CYS A 216 16.55 22.69 0.91
CA CYS A 216 17.88 23.21 0.62
C CYS A 216 18.17 24.51 1.37
N GLY A 217 19.45 24.80 1.62
CA GLY A 217 19.87 26.04 2.27
C GLY A 217 20.14 25.97 3.78
N LEU A 218 19.74 24.89 4.44
CA LEU A 218 20.10 24.66 5.86
C LEU A 218 21.63 24.52 6.05
N HIS A 219 22.32 23.94 5.06
CA HIS A 219 23.78 23.79 5.09
C HIS A 219 24.53 25.03 4.59
N ASP A 220 23.88 25.90 3.82
CA ASP A 220 24.48 27.11 3.25
C ASP A 220 24.93 28.07 4.34
N LEU A 221 24.07 28.27 5.35
CA LEU A 221 24.28 29.22 6.44
C LEU A 221 24.97 28.60 7.66
N LYS A 222 25.36 27.32 7.58
CA LYS A 222 26.11 26.65 8.64
C LYS A 222 27.48 27.30 8.74
N ARG A 223 27.79 27.86 9.90
CA ARG A 223 29.09 28.47 10.20
C ARG A 223 30.06 27.40 10.67
N GLU A 224 31.24 27.37 10.06
CA GLU A 224 32.36 26.64 10.62
C GLU A 224 32.83 27.29 11.92
N PHE A 225 33.04 26.46 12.95
CA PHE A 225 33.36 26.93 14.30
C PHE A 225 34.67 27.71 14.37
N ASP A 226 35.65 27.35 13.53
CA ASP A 226 37.01 27.88 13.60
C ASP A 226 37.23 29.10 12.70
N SER A 227 36.53 29.15 11.56
CA SER A 227 36.72 30.18 10.51
C SER A 227 35.57 31.20 10.46
N GLY A 228 34.40 30.86 11.00
CA GLY A 228 33.18 31.67 10.89
C GLY A 228 32.62 31.77 9.47
N SER A 229 33.23 31.10 8.49
CA SER A 229 32.77 31.08 7.11
C SER A 229 31.53 30.22 6.96
N VAL A 230 30.70 30.61 6.01
CA VAL A 230 29.49 29.88 5.58
C VAL A 230 29.79 29.17 4.27
N ALA A 231 29.13 28.03 4.02
CA ALA A 231 29.35 27.23 2.81
C ALA A 231 28.91 27.98 1.54
N VAL A 232 27.87 28.81 1.67
CA VAL A 232 27.42 29.73 0.61
C VAL A 232 27.23 31.13 1.22
N PRO A 233 27.87 32.18 0.66
CA PRO A 233 27.67 33.56 1.11
C PRO A 233 26.19 33.96 1.06
N VAL A 234 25.75 34.81 1.98
CA VAL A 234 24.33 35.19 2.14
C VAL A 234 23.74 35.79 0.86
N ASP A 235 24.48 36.65 0.16
CA ASP A 235 24.02 37.27 -1.08
C ASP A 235 23.86 36.25 -2.22
N GLU A 236 24.78 35.27 -2.28
CA GLU A 236 24.71 34.15 -3.25
C GLU A 236 23.54 33.22 -2.91
N TYR A 237 23.35 32.89 -1.63
CA TYR A 237 22.21 32.10 -1.16
C TYR A 237 20.87 32.76 -1.55
N GLN A 238 20.72 34.06 -1.31
CA GLN A 238 19.51 34.80 -1.69
C GLN A 238 19.28 34.79 -3.21
N ALA A 239 20.34 34.94 -4.00
CA ALA A 239 20.25 34.84 -5.46
C ALA A 239 19.85 33.42 -5.90
N ASN A 240 20.37 32.38 -5.23
CA ASN A 240 20.07 30.99 -5.55
C ASN A 240 18.62 30.64 -5.25
N VAL A 241 18.11 31.01 -4.07
CA VAL A 241 16.70 30.79 -3.68
C VAL A 241 15.74 31.44 -4.68
N ARG A 242 16.04 32.66 -5.15
CA ARG A 242 15.21 33.35 -6.16
C ARG A 242 15.19 32.68 -7.53
N ARG A 243 16.16 31.82 -7.84
CA ARG A 243 16.20 31.05 -9.09
C ARG A 243 15.51 29.70 -8.97
N ILE A 244 15.41 29.20 -7.74
CA ILE A 244 14.74 27.94 -7.41
C ILE A 244 13.21 28.13 -7.33
N LEU A 245 12.76 29.27 -6.81
CA LEU A 245 11.35 29.70 -6.77
C LEU A 245 10.89 30.26 -8.13
#